data_AF-A0A0N7IV21-F1
#
_entry.id   AF-A0A0N7IV21-F1
#
_cell.length_a   1.000
_cell.length_b   1.000
_cell.length_c   1.000
_cell.angle_alpha   90.00
_cell.angle_beta   90.00
_cell.angle_gamma   90.00
#
_symmetry.space_group_name_H-M   'P 1'
#
loop_
_entity.id
_entity.type
_entity.pdbx_description
1 polymer ?
#
loop_
_entity_poly.entity_id
_entity_poly.type
_entity_poly.pdbx_seq_one_letter_code
_entity_poly.pdbx_strand_id
1 'polypeptide(L)'
;MPKSAAPSKPDSPRRKPQGTVSLTIRGLDAGVKARLRRRAAERGHSMEEEARQLLAQALAQPAEPKTGLADAIHALFAPLGGVELELPPREMGREPPTFE
;
A
#
# COMPACT_ATOMS: atom_id res chain seq x y z
N MET A 1 -9.59 -5.33 53.80
CA MET A 1 -8.90 -5.39 52.50
C MET A 1 -9.84 -5.99 51.45
N PRO A 2 -10.46 -5.21 50.57
CA PRO A 2 -11.18 -5.76 49.41
C PRO A 2 -10.20 -6.01 48.26
N LYS A 3 -10.25 -7.21 47.66
CA LYS A 3 -9.49 -7.56 46.46
C LYS A 3 -10.06 -6.78 45.26
N SER A 4 -9.18 -6.05 44.57
CA SER A 4 -9.48 -5.32 43.35
C SER A 4 -9.84 -6.29 42.23
N ALA A 5 -11.03 -6.15 41.66
CA ALA A 5 -11.42 -6.80 40.42
C ALA A 5 -10.67 -6.14 39.25
N ALA A 6 -10.08 -6.97 38.38
CA ALA A 6 -9.43 -6.50 37.15
C ALA A 6 -10.49 -6.08 36.11
N PRO A 7 -10.26 -5.02 35.32
CA PRO A 7 -11.15 -4.66 34.23
C PRO A 7 -11.06 -5.70 33.10
N SER A 8 -12.21 -6.25 32.73
CA SER A 8 -12.42 -7.12 31.57
C SER A 8 -11.91 -6.45 30.29
N LYS A 9 -11.11 -7.18 29.51
CA LYS A 9 -10.67 -6.76 28.16
C LYS A 9 -11.88 -6.37 27.31
N PRO A 10 -11.81 -5.29 26.51
CA PRO A 10 -12.88 -4.94 25.58
C PRO A 10 -13.00 -6.04 24.52
N ASP A 11 -14.22 -6.53 24.37
CA ASP A 11 -14.65 -7.49 23.36
C ASP A 11 -14.27 -6.93 21.97
N SER A 12 -13.45 -7.67 21.21
CA SER A 12 -13.06 -7.25 19.87
C SER A 12 -14.32 -7.25 18.99
N PRO A 13 -14.59 -6.19 18.20
CA PRO A 13 -15.85 -6.10 17.49
C PRO A 13 -15.92 -7.25 16.47
N ARG A 14 -16.85 -8.18 16.69
CA ARG A 14 -17.25 -9.19 15.71
C ARG A 14 -17.61 -8.45 14.44
N ARG A 15 -16.78 -8.57 13.39
CA ARG A 15 -17.05 -8.02 12.07
C ARG A 15 -18.38 -8.61 11.60
N LYS A 16 -19.44 -7.80 11.63
CA LYS A 16 -20.76 -8.21 11.14
C LYS A 16 -20.62 -8.67 9.69
N PRO A 17 -21.28 -9.76 9.26
CA PRO A 17 -21.31 -10.12 7.86
C PRO A 17 -21.96 -8.96 7.09
N GLN A 18 -21.16 -8.27 6.30
CA GLN A 18 -21.65 -7.24 5.38
C GLN A 18 -22.57 -7.95 4.38
N GLY A 19 -23.80 -7.47 4.21
CA GLY A 19 -24.68 -7.98 3.16
C GLY A 19 -24.03 -7.82 1.78
N THR A 20 -24.36 -8.72 0.85
CA THR A 20 -23.87 -8.63 -0.53
C THR A 20 -24.35 -7.34 -1.18
N VAL A 21 -23.42 -6.46 -1.55
CA VAL A 21 -23.70 -5.25 -2.34
C VAL A 21 -23.32 -5.53 -3.80
N SER A 22 -24.21 -5.21 -4.74
CA SER A 22 -23.95 -5.34 -6.17
C SER A 22 -23.64 -3.97 -6.79
N LEU A 23 -22.66 -3.94 -7.69
CA LEU A 23 -22.27 -2.76 -8.47
C LEU A 23 -22.31 -3.12 -9.96
N THR A 24 -22.98 -2.29 -10.77
CA THR A 24 -23.02 -2.46 -12.23
C THR A 24 -22.26 -1.32 -12.91
N ILE A 25 -21.20 -1.66 -13.66
CA ILE A 25 -20.41 -0.71 -14.44
C ILE A 25 -20.91 -0.74 -15.90
N ARG A 26 -21.53 0.37 -16.34
CA ARG A 26 -22.04 0.51 -17.72
C ARG A 26 -20.96 1.12 -18.62
N GLY A 27 -20.95 0.74 -19.90
CA GLY A 27 -20.01 1.31 -20.87
C GLY A 27 -18.54 0.98 -20.61
N LEU A 28 -18.24 -0.16 -19.96
CA LEU A 28 -16.87 -0.57 -19.72
C LEU A 28 -16.15 -0.81 -21.05
N ASP A 29 -15.01 -0.14 -21.22
CA ASP A 29 -14.14 -0.31 -22.39
C ASP A 29 -13.87 -1.79 -22.69
N ALA A 30 -13.95 -2.16 -23.97
CA ALA A 30 -13.81 -3.55 -24.40
C ALA A 30 -12.41 -4.09 -24.10
N GLY A 31 -11.38 -3.25 -24.23
CA GLY A 31 -10.00 -3.58 -23.89
C GLY A 31 -9.86 -3.87 -22.39
N VAL A 32 -10.42 -3.03 -21.53
CA VAL A 32 -10.44 -3.23 -20.07
C VAL A 32 -11.13 -4.55 -19.71
N LYS A 33 -12.30 -4.83 -20.30
CA LYS A 33 -13.04 -6.09 -20.09
C LYS A 33 -12.20 -7.32 -20.48
N ALA A 34 -11.48 -7.25 -21.61
CA ALA A 34 -10.63 -8.34 -22.08
C ALA A 34 -9.43 -8.57 -21.15
N ARG A 35 -8.75 -7.50 -20.72
CA ARG A 35 -7.64 -7.61 -19.75
C ARG A 35 -8.09 -8.19 -18.42
N LEU A 36 -9.26 -7.79 -17.93
CA LEU A 36 -9.80 -8.29 -16.67
C LEU A 36 -10.04 -9.81 -16.72
N ARG A 37 -10.61 -10.31 -17.82
CA ARG A 37 -10.81 -11.75 -18.03
C ARG A 37 -9.49 -12.52 -18.09
N ARG A 38 -8.51 -11.99 -18.82
CA ARG A 38 -7.19 -12.61 -18.94
C ARG A 38 -6.51 -12.75 -17.59
N ARG A 39 -6.45 -11.67 -16.81
CA ARG A 39 -5.86 -11.67 -15.46
C ARG A 39 -6.57 -12.64 -14.52
N ALA A 40 -7.90 -12.68 -14.57
CA ALA A 40 -8.69 -13.62 -13.77
C ALA A 40 -8.34 -15.08 -14.10
N ALA A 41 -8.22 -15.42 -15.39
CA ALA A 41 -7.82 -16.74 -15.83
C ALA A 41 -6.37 -17.09 -15.43
N GLU A 42 -5.43 -16.16 -15.57
CA GLU A 42 -4.03 -16.32 -15.14
C GLU A 42 -3.91 -16.58 -13.63
N ARG A 43 -4.81 -16.00 -12.82
CA ARG A 43 -4.81 -16.12 -11.35
C ARG A 43 -5.73 -17.23 -10.83
N GLY A 44 -6.46 -17.91 -11.70
CA GLY A 44 -7.39 -18.99 -11.33
C GLY A 44 -8.65 -18.51 -10.59
N HIS A 45 -9.04 -17.24 -10.74
CA HIS A 45 -10.21 -16.65 -10.09
C HIS A 45 -11.30 -16.30 -11.11
N SER A 46 -12.53 -16.05 -10.61
CA SER A 46 -13.59 -15.52 -11.45
C SER A 46 -13.31 -14.07 -11.83
N MET A 47 -13.89 -13.61 -12.94
CA MET A 47 -13.79 -12.20 -13.36
C MET A 47 -14.33 -11.23 -12.29
N GLU A 48 -15.35 -11.65 -11.54
CA GLU A 48 -15.93 -10.88 -10.43
C GLU A 48 -14.95 -10.77 -9.26
N GLU A 49 -14.32 -11.86 -8.87
CA GLU A 49 -13.35 -11.88 -7.79
C GLU A 49 -12.12 -11.03 -8.12
N GLU A 50 -11.62 -11.12 -9.35
CA GLU A 50 -10.54 -10.25 -9.83
C GLU A 50 -10.95 -8.76 -9.80
N ALA A 51 -12.19 -8.44 -10.18
CA ALA A 51 -12.71 -7.07 -10.09
C ALA A 51 -12.77 -6.58 -8.65
N ARG A 52 -13.24 -7.43 -7.73
CA ARG A 52 -13.33 -7.13 -6.29
C ARG A 52 -11.94 -6.89 -5.70
N GLN A 53 -10.97 -7.74 -6.03
CA GLN A 53 -9.60 -7.61 -5.55
C GLN A 53 -8.93 -6.33 -6.07
N LEU A 54 -9.10 -5.99 -7.35
CA LEU A 54 -8.57 -4.76 -7.92
C LEU A 54 -9.19 -3.51 -7.28
N LEU A 55 -10.51 -3.50 -7.06
CA LEU A 55 -11.19 -2.40 -6.37
C LEU A 55 -10.71 -2.27 -4.92
N ALA A 56 -10.59 -3.38 -4.20
CA ALA A 56 -10.08 -3.40 -2.84
C ALA A 56 -8.65 -2.86 -2.75
N GLN A 57 -7.75 -3.31 -3.65
CA GLN A 57 -6.37 -2.82 -3.72
C GLN A 57 -6.31 -1.34 -4.05
N ALA A 58 -7.08 -0.88 -5.04
CA ALA A 58 -7.10 0.52 -5.45
C ALA A 58 -7.61 1.46 -4.33
N LEU A 59 -8.55 0.99 -3.50
CA LEU A 59 -9.09 1.77 -2.39
C LEU A 59 -8.28 1.62 -1.08
N ALA A 60 -7.52 0.53 -0.93
CA ALA A 60 -6.65 0.31 0.21
C ALA A 60 -5.32 1.06 0.11
N GLN A 61 -4.90 1.42 -1.11
CA GLN A 61 -3.82 2.37 -1.26
C GLN A 61 -4.29 3.70 -0.66
N PRO A 62 -3.65 4.21 0.41
CA PRO A 62 -3.87 5.61 0.77
C PRO A 62 -3.62 6.39 -0.50
N ALA A 63 -4.48 7.36 -0.83
CA ALA A 63 -4.20 8.29 -1.90
C ALA A 63 -2.81 8.84 -1.59
N GLU A 64 -1.78 8.29 -2.24
CA GLU A 64 -0.42 8.69 -1.92
C GLU A 64 -0.46 10.18 -2.17
N PRO A 65 -0.20 11.02 -1.13
CA PRO A 65 0.22 12.35 -1.48
C PRO A 65 1.34 12.11 -2.48
N LYS A 66 1.32 12.82 -3.60
CA LYS A 66 2.49 12.89 -4.48
C LYS A 66 3.58 13.57 -3.64
N THR A 67 4.09 12.88 -2.63
CA THR A 67 5.17 13.31 -1.78
C THR A 67 6.32 13.41 -2.72
N GLY A 68 6.79 14.63 -2.94
CA GLY A 68 8.00 14.83 -3.71
C GLY A 68 9.11 14.00 -3.08
N LEU A 69 10.16 13.72 -3.85
CA LEU A 69 11.33 13.02 -3.33
C LEU A 69 11.81 13.60 -1.98
N ALA A 70 11.74 14.93 -1.83
CA ALA A 70 12.06 15.62 -0.59
C ALA A 70 11.17 15.20 0.60
N ASP A 71 9.85 15.13 0.42
CA ASP A 71 8.92 14.73 1.48
C ASP A 71 9.12 13.27 1.89
N ALA A 72 9.39 12.40 0.91
CA ALA A 72 9.68 11.00 1.15
C ALA A 72 10.99 10.81 1.94
N ILE A 73 12.05 11.54 1.56
CA ILE A 73 13.32 11.54 2.31
C ILE A 73 13.08 12.08 3.72
N HIS A 74 12.39 13.21 3.88
CA HIS A 74 12.13 13.80 5.19
C HIS A 74 11.37 12.85 6.12
N ALA A 75 10.35 12.14 5.61
CA ALA A 75 9.58 11.17 6.40
C ALA A 75 10.42 10.03 6.98
N LEU A 76 11.50 9.62 6.29
CA LEU A 76 12.42 8.59 6.78
C LEU A 76 13.23 9.06 7.99
N PHE A 77 13.66 10.32 8.00
CA PHE A 77 14.54 10.87 9.03
C PHE A 77 13.79 11.64 10.14
N ALA A 78 12.53 12.01 9.93
CA ALA A 78 11.72 12.73 10.91
C ALA A 78 11.61 12.03 12.28
N PRO A 79 11.44 10.69 12.38
CA PRO A 79 11.42 10.00 13.68
C PRO A 79 12.75 10.04 14.42
N LEU A 80 13.86 10.30 13.71
CA LEU A 80 15.20 10.38 14.27
C LEU A 80 15.53 11.80 14.78
N GLY A 81 14.66 12.79 14.53
CA GLY A 81 14.87 14.19 14.93
C GLY A 81 15.87 14.95 14.05
N GLY A 82 16.18 14.43 12.86
CA GLY A 82 17.28 14.91 12.03
C GLY A 82 18.59 14.20 12.36
N VAL A 83 19.45 14.04 11.35
CA VAL A 83 20.77 13.40 11.50
C VAL A 83 21.86 14.38 11.09
N GLU A 84 22.85 14.57 11.95
CA GLU A 84 24.09 15.22 11.58
C GLU A 84 25.06 14.12 11.12
N LEU A 85 25.50 14.20 9.86
CA LEU A 85 26.39 13.19 9.30
C LEU A 85 27.81 13.72 9.31
N GLU A 86 28.72 12.96 9.90
CA GLU A 86 30.15 13.19 9.69
C GLU A 86 30.46 12.93 8.21
N LEU A 87 30.65 14.01 7.46
CA LEU A 87 31.00 13.91 6.05
C LEU A 87 32.45 13.45 5.94
N PRO A 88 32.73 12.37 5.16
CA PRO A 88 34.10 11.98 4.91
C PRO A 88 34.85 13.12 4.18
N PRO A 89 36.17 13.22 4.35
CA PRO A 89 36.98 14.17 3.59
C PRO A 89 36.79 13.95 2.09
N ARG A 90 36.75 15.04 1.33
CA ARG A 90 36.64 14.95 -0.13
C ARG A 90 37.93 14.34 -0.70
N GLU A 91 37.78 13.24 -1.40
CA GLU A 91 38.86 12.59 -2.15
C GLU A 91 38.77 12.93 -3.64
N MET A 92 39.85 12.66 -4.37
CA MET A 92 39.80 12.69 -5.83
C MET A 92 38.71 11.75 -6.32
N GLY A 93 37.91 12.20 -7.29
CA GLY A 93 36.83 11.41 -7.86
C GLY A 93 37.35 10.07 -8.39
N ARG A 94 36.49 9.05 -8.38
CA ARG A 94 36.81 7.74 -8.94
C ARG A 94 37.25 7.90 -10.39
N GLU A 95 38.25 7.13 -10.79
CA GLU A 95 38.65 7.03 -12.20
C GLU A 95 37.45 6.58 -13.05
N PRO A 96 37.14 7.27 -14.16
CA PRO A 96 35.99 6.93 -14.99
C PRO A 96 36.15 5.52 -15.59
N PRO A 97 35.05 4.78 -15.79
CA PRO A 97 35.11 3.46 -16.42
C PRO A 97 35.58 3.58 -17.88
N THR A 98 36.45 2.66 -18.30
CA THR A 98 36.81 2.45 -19.71
C THR A 98 35.79 1.49 -20.34
N PHE A 99 35.24 1.83 -21.51
CA PHE A 99 34.21 1.07 -22.22
C PHE A 99 34.77 0.38 -23.48
N GLU A 100 35.89 -0.35 -23.37
CA GLU A 100 36.39 -1.20 -24.47
C GLU A 100 35.37 -2.28 -24.87
#